data_AF-A0A4P8SX26-F1
#
_entry.id   AF-A0A4P8SX26-F1
#
_cell.length_a   1.000
_cell.length_b   1.000
_cell.length_c   1.000
_cell.angle_alpha   90.00
_cell.angle_beta   90.00
_cell.angle_gamma   90.00
#
_symmetry.space_group_name_H-M   'P 1'
#
loop_
_entity.id
_entity.type
_entity.pdbx_description
1 polymer ?
#
loop_
_entity_poly.entity_id
_entity_poly.type
_entity_poly.pdbx_seq_one_letter_code
_entity_poly.pdbx_strand_id
1 'polypeptide(L)'
;MPAAGIALTLRTAGGEVLATGETDADGRAGLGPDVLPRGDLELRFDTGAHHRAAGVPTFHPYVVVAFSVAGTDHLHVPLLLSPFAYSTYRGS
;
A
#
# COMPACT_ATOMS: atom_id res chain seq x y z
N MET A 1 -10.92 -13.30 1.53
CA MET A 1 -10.89 -12.93 0.10
C MET A 1 -9.86 -11.82 -0.07
N PRO A 2 -9.10 -11.78 -1.16
CA PRO A 2 -8.23 -10.66 -1.47
C PRO A 2 -9.03 -9.36 -1.65
N ALA A 3 -8.42 -8.22 -1.29
CA ALA A 3 -9.07 -6.92 -1.36
C ALA A 3 -8.74 -6.23 -2.69
N ALA A 4 -9.64 -6.34 -3.66
CA ALA A 4 -9.54 -5.69 -4.96
C ALA A 4 -10.00 -4.23 -4.90
N GLY A 5 -9.49 -3.41 -5.81
CA GLY A 5 -9.90 -2.02 -5.99
C GLY A 5 -9.43 -1.05 -4.91
N ILE A 6 -8.39 -1.41 -4.15
CA ILE A 6 -7.77 -0.49 -3.19
C ILE A 6 -6.81 0.43 -3.95
N ALA A 7 -7.09 1.73 -3.94
CA ALA A 7 -6.17 2.73 -4.48
C ALA A 7 -4.88 2.80 -3.65
N LEU A 8 -3.75 2.85 -4.37
CA LEU A 8 -2.40 2.86 -3.81
C LEU A 8 -1.64 4.10 -4.26
N THR A 9 -0.82 4.65 -3.37
CA THR A 9 0.09 5.76 -3.69
C THR A 9 1.43 5.52 -3.03
N LEU A 10 2.48 5.42 -3.83
CA LEU A 10 3.87 5.39 -3.38
C LEU A 10 4.45 6.80 -3.45
N ARG A 11 5.09 7.25 -2.37
CA ARG A 11 5.71 8.56 -2.29
C ARG A 11 7.02 8.54 -1.51
N THR A 12 7.84 9.56 -1.71
CA THR A 12 9.00 9.83 -0.85
C THR A 12 8.54 10.35 0.52
N ALA A 13 9.41 10.28 1.53
CA ALA A 13 9.17 10.93 2.83
C ALA A 13 8.91 12.45 2.72
N GLY A 14 9.39 13.10 1.65
CA GLY A 14 9.12 14.50 1.33
C GLY A 14 7.74 14.74 0.70
N GLY A 15 6.96 13.69 0.44
CA GLY A 15 5.61 13.77 -0.12
C GLY A 15 5.52 13.75 -1.65
N GLU A 16 6.65 13.63 -2.34
CA GLU A 16 6.67 13.49 -3.81
C GLU A 16 6.07 12.15 -4.22
N VAL A 17 5.03 12.16 -5.06
CA VAL A 17 4.40 10.94 -5.57
C VAL A 17 5.29 10.30 -6.62
N LEU A 18 5.71 9.06 -6.38
CA LEU A 18 6.53 8.27 -7.29
C LEU A 18 5.69 7.40 -8.22
N ALA A 19 4.61 6.82 -7.69
CA ALA A 19 3.69 5.97 -8.44
C ALA A 19 2.32 5.90 -7.79
N THR A 20 1.32 5.56 -8.59
CA THR A 20 -0.03 5.23 -8.16
C THR A 20 -0.47 3.92 -8.78
N GLY A 21 -1.39 3.21 -8.14
CA GLY A 21 -1.93 1.97 -8.66
C GLY A 21 -3.22 1.59 -7.96
N GLU A 22 -3.76 0.44 -8.32
CA GLU A 22 -4.96 -0.14 -7.73
C GLU A 22 -4.79 -1.65 -7.63
N THR A 23 -5.27 -2.27 -6.55
CA THR A 23 -5.19 -3.72 -6.40
C THR A 23 -6.11 -4.45 -7.38
N ASP A 24 -5.58 -5.49 -8.02
CA ASP A 24 -6.32 -6.37 -8.93
C ASP A 24 -7.27 -7.33 -8.18
N ALA A 25 -7.92 -8.24 -8.92
CA ALA A 25 -8.84 -9.23 -8.37
C ALA A 25 -8.19 -10.17 -7.34
N ASP A 26 -6.87 -10.33 -7.37
CA ASP A 26 -6.07 -11.12 -6.43
C ASP A 26 -5.51 -10.27 -5.29
N GLY A 27 -5.90 -8.99 -5.20
CA GLY A 27 -5.49 -8.05 -4.15
C GLY A 27 -4.04 -7.57 -4.31
N ARG A 28 -3.46 -7.64 -5.51
CA ARG A 28 -2.06 -7.32 -5.80
C ARG A 28 -1.95 -6.09 -6.69
N ALA A 29 -0.83 -5.40 -6.60
CA ALA A 29 -0.46 -4.34 -7.53
C ALA A 29 1.06 -4.24 -7.63
N GLY A 30 1.57 -4.17 -8.85
CA GLY A 30 2.94 -3.75 -9.09
C GLY A 30 2.99 -2.23 -9.13
N LEU A 31 3.76 -1.61 -8.24
CA LEU A 31 4.07 -0.18 -8.29
C LEU A 31 5.55 0.01 -8.60
N GLY A 32 5.81 0.84 -9.62
CA GLY A 32 7.14 1.27 -9.99
C GLY A 32 7.61 2.49 -9.19
N PRO A 33 8.67 3.18 -9.66
CA PRO A 33 9.51 2.86 -10.83
C PRO A 33 10.31 1.55 -10.67
N ASP A 34 10.84 1.00 -11.79
CA ASP A 34 11.70 -0.21 -11.79
C ASP A 34 12.91 -0.08 -10.85
N VAL A 35 13.39 1.16 -10.67
CA VAL A 35 14.43 1.52 -9.71
C VAL A 35 13.87 2.54 -8.73
N LEU A 36 13.64 2.10 -7.50
CA LEU A 36 13.23 2.98 -6.41
C LEU A 36 14.40 3.85 -5.95
N PRO A 37 14.16 5.14 -5.61
CA PRO A 37 15.18 5.96 -4.98
C PRO A 37 15.54 5.39 -3.61
N ARG A 38 16.81 5.49 -3.24
CA ARG A 38 17.28 5.13 -1.90
C ARG A 38 16.73 6.09 -0.86
N GLY A 39 16.48 5.58 0.34
CA GLY A 39 15.94 6.33 1.46
C GLY A 39 14.54 5.86 1.86
N ASP A 40 13.84 6.68 2.62
CA ASP A 40 12.54 6.32 3.18
C ASP A 40 11.39 6.69 2.24
N LEU A 41 10.56 5.70 1.98
CA LEU A 41 9.35 5.81 1.17
C LEU A 41 8.12 5.47 2.00
N GLU A 42 6.97 5.91 1.52
CA GLU A 42 5.66 5.62 2.09
C GLU A 42 4.74 5.04 1.03
N LEU A 43 4.11 3.90 1.34
CA LEU A 43 3.03 3.32 0.55
C LEU A 43 1.71 3.53 1.30
N ARG A 44 0.81 4.31 0.69
CA ARG A 44 -0.55 4.55 1.18
C ARG A 44 -1.52 3.58 0.53
N PHE A 45 -2.37 2.96 1.35
CA PHE A 45 -3.51 2.14 0.96
C PHE A 45 -4.80 2.86 1.34
N ASP A 46 -5.70 3.13 0.38
CA ASP A 46 -7.00 3.77 0.65
C ASP A 46 -8.05 2.76 1.19
N THR A 47 -7.73 2.14 2.32
CA THR A 47 -8.51 1.07 2.94
C THR A 47 -9.89 1.52 3.39
N GLY A 48 -10.03 2.80 3.75
CA GLY A 48 -11.30 3.34 4.25
C GLY A 48 -12.30 3.60 3.14
N ALA A 49 -11.86 4.00 1.94
CA ALA A 49 -12.73 4.07 0.77
C ALA A 49 -13.25 2.67 0.41
N HIS A 50 -12.38 1.66 0.41
CA HIS A 50 -12.74 0.27 0.11
C HIS A 50 -13.81 -0.29 1.06
N HIS A 51 -13.61 -0.21 2.38
CA HIS A 51 -14.60 -0.70 3.35
C HIS A 51 -15.94 0.04 3.24
N ARG A 52 -15.92 1.37 3.05
CA ARG A 52 -17.16 2.17 2.91
C ARG A 52 -17.95 1.76 1.67
N ALA A 53 -17.29 1.52 0.54
CA ALA A 53 -17.95 1.03 -0.68
C ALA A 53 -18.62 -0.32 -0.46
N ALA A 54 -18.06 -1.17 0.40
CA ALA A 54 -18.64 -2.44 0.81
C ALA A 54 -19.69 -2.34 1.94
N GLY A 55 -20.01 -1.13 2.42
CA GLY A 55 -20.92 -0.93 3.55
C GLY A 55 -20.39 -1.42 4.91
N VAL A 56 -19.07 -1.63 5.03
CA VAL A 56 -18.43 -2.12 6.24
C VAL A 56 -17.89 -0.95 7.06
N PRO A 57 -18.29 -0.78 8.34
CA PRO A 57 -17.68 0.20 9.23
C PRO A 57 -16.20 -0.09 9.42
N THR A 58 -15.35 0.94 9.36
CA THR A 58 -13.91 0.79 9.56
C THR A 58 -13.37 1.87 10.49
N PHE A 59 -12.30 1.54 11.21
CA PHE A 59 -11.56 2.47 12.06
C PHE A 59 -10.47 3.23 11.31
N HIS A 60 -9.95 2.66 10.20
CA HIS A 60 -8.81 3.20 9.48
C HIS A 60 -9.27 3.89 8.18
N PRO A 61 -9.23 5.23 8.10
CA PRO A 61 -9.60 5.93 6.86
C PRO A 61 -8.64 5.58 5.70
N TYR A 62 -7.39 5.25 6.02
CA TYR A 62 -6.35 4.74 5.13
C TYR A 62 -5.24 4.14 6.00
N VAL A 63 -4.33 3.38 5.39
CA VAL A 63 -3.11 2.86 6.03
C VAL A 63 -1.90 3.39 5.29
N VAL A 64 -0.88 3.85 6.01
CA VAL A 64 0.43 4.20 5.44
C VAL A 64 1.47 3.25 6.01
N VAL A 65 2.23 2.61 5.14
CA VAL A 65 3.39 1.79 5.49
C VAL A 65 4.64 2.54 5.05
N ALA A 66 5.44 3.00 6.02
CA ALA A 66 6.73 3.60 5.77
C ALA A 66 7.83 2.54 5.81
N PHE A 67 8.77 2.58 4.86
CA PHE A 67 9.87 1.62 4.75
C PHE A 67 11.10 2.21 4.07
N SER A 68 12.27 1.66 4.39
CA SER A 68 13.55 2.11 3.84
C SER A 68 13.98 1.28 2.63
N VAL A 69 14.45 1.96 1.58
CA VAL A 69 15.00 1.38 0.36
C VAL A 69 16.52 1.54 0.34
N ALA A 70 17.25 0.43 0.22
CA ALA A 70 18.72 0.43 0.20
C ALA A 70 19.32 0.15 -1.20
N GLY A 71 18.54 -0.39 -2.15
CA GLY A 71 19.05 -0.83 -3.45
C GLY A 71 17.94 -1.13 -4.45
N THR A 72 18.26 -1.95 -5.46
CA THR A 72 17.35 -2.34 -6.56
C THR A 72 16.54 -3.60 -6.23
N ASP A 73 16.31 -3.87 -4.95
CA ASP A 73 15.57 -5.06 -4.53
C ASP A 73 14.10 -4.91 -4.91
N HIS A 74 13.48 -5.99 -5.38
CA HIS A 74 12.03 -6.08 -5.41
C HIS A 74 11.50 -6.07 -3.97
N LEU A 75 10.69 -5.07 -3.64
CA LEU A 75 10.08 -4.93 -2.32
C LEU A 75 8.64 -5.39 -2.36
N HIS A 76 8.34 -6.41 -1.58
CA HIS A 76 6.98 -6.89 -1.37
C HIS A 76 6.49 -6.40 0.00
N VAL A 77 5.41 -5.60 0.00
CA VAL A 77 4.84 -4.99 1.21
C VAL A 77 3.37 -5.43 1.37
N PRO A 78 3.11 -6.60 1.97
CA PRO A 78 1.75 -7.07 2.21
C PRO A 78 1.02 -6.24 3.27
N LEU A 79 -0.31 -6.16 3.13
CA LEU A 79 -1.22 -5.65 4.15
C LEU A 79 -2.30 -6.69 4.44
N LEU A 80 -2.28 -7.27 5.64
CA LEU A 80 -3.42 -8.03 6.15
C LEU A 80 -4.40 -7.04 6.76
N LEU A 81 -5.59 -6.97 6.21
CA LEU A 81 -6.55 -5.93 6.52
C LEU A 81 -7.82 -6.51 7.14
N SER A 82 -8.20 -5.96 8.28
CA SER A 82 -9.55 -6.08 8.85
C SER A 82 -10.10 -4.67 9.10
N PRO A 83 -11.40 -4.52 9.36
CA PRO A 83 -11.97 -3.18 9.50
C PRO A 83 -11.42 -2.38 10.70
N PHE A 84 -10.88 -3.06 11.72
CA PHE A 84 -10.43 -2.45 12.99
C PHE A 84 -8.98 -2.79 13.37
N ALA A 85 -8.27 -3.52 12.52
CA ALA A 85 -6.87 -3.87 12.73
C ALA A 85 -6.20 -4.19 11.39
N TYR A 86 -4.91 -3.98 11.31
CA TYR A 86 -4.10 -4.43 10.19
C TYR A 86 -2.74 -4.91 10.68
N SER A 87 -2.08 -5.70 9.85
CA SER A 87 -0.66 -6.02 10.01
C SER A 87 0.04 -5.94 8.66
N THR A 88 1.32 -5.60 8.72
CA THR A 88 2.20 -5.47 7.55
C THR A 88 3.59 -5.99 7.89
N TYR A 89 4.37 -6.34 6.87
CA TYR A 89 5.72 -6.86 6.99
C TYR A 89 6.44 -6.72 5.64
N ARG A 90 7.76 -6.98 5.61
CA ARG A 90 8.50 -7.16 4.36
C ARG A 90 8.36 -8.61 3.90
N GLY A 91 7.68 -8.83 2.78
CA GLY A 91 7.59 -10.13 2.12
C GLY A 91 8.87 -10.49 1.36
N SER A 92 8.96 -11.76 0.96
CA SER A 92 9.93 -12.25 -0.03
C SER A 92 9.51 -11.89 -1.45
#